data_AF-A0A0H5Q5N7-F1
#
_entry.id   AF-A0A0H5Q5N7-F1
#
_cell.length_a   1.000
_cell.length_b   1.000
_cell.length_c   1.000
_cell.angle_alpha   90.00
_cell.angle_beta   90.00
_cell.angle_gamma   90.00
#
_symmetry.space_group_name_H-M   'P 1'
#
loop_
_entity.id
_entity.type
_entity.pdbx_description
1 polymer ?
#
loop_
_entity_poly.entity_id
_entity_poly.type
_entity_poly.pdbx_seq_one_letter_code
_entity_poly.pdbx_strand_id
1 'polypeptide(L)'
;MPVFRAVITIDHPSLGGTGTNTFHARTTDESGPFVSAQLDGFGDTLKTFYTTLNTVQPANISTAFNGEWIRIDDESGSVVAVDTWTVAKSGTSQTLPPANCIVVSWKTAARTRSGMGRTFIGPIVDDAMDSMGTPSPTALSTVRGAAAALIGSQDEPADGALGVWSPTGSVLRDFTAATVSDQFAVLRSRRD
;
A
#
# COMPACT_ATOMS: atom_id res chain seq x y z
N MET A 1 -10.30 15.88 -12.35
CA MET A 1 -9.55 15.57 -11.12
C MET A 1 -8.29 14.88 -11.53
N PRO A 2 -7.12 15.50 -11.29
CA PRO A 2 -5.85 14.88 -11.63
C PRO A 2 -5.62 13.62 -10.78
N VAL A 3 -4.87 12.70 -11.34
CA VAL A 3 -4.55 11.43 -10.70
C VAL A 3 -3.04 11.28 -10.61
N PHE A 4 -2.58 10.98 -9.41
CA PHE A 4 -1.18 10.82 -9.09
C PHE A 4 -0.88 9.38 -8.69
N ARG A 5 0.36 8.99 -8.90
CA ARG A 5 0.91 7.68 -8.57
C ARG A 5 2.10 7.84 -7.63
N ALA A 6 2.07 7.15 -6.50
CA ALA A 6 3.20 6.99 -5.59
C ALA A 6 3.69 5.54 -5.60
N VAL A 7 5.00 5.37 -5.45
CA VAL A 7 5.64 4.05 -5.32
C VAL A 7 6.25 3.95 -3.94
N ILE A 8 5.80 2.94 -3.19
CA ILE A 8 6.38 2.59 -1.89
C ILE A 8 7.34 1.43 -2.12
N THR A 9 8.61 1.62 -1.74
CA THR A 9 9.63 0.58 -1.83
C THR A 9 9.66 -0.23 -0.55
N ILE A 10 9.94 -1.53 -0.70
CA ILE A 10 10.06 -2.50 0.37
C ILE A 10 11.35 -3.27 0.13
N ASP A 11 12.34 -3.02 0.98
CA ASP A 11 13.66 -3.64 0.90
C ASP A 11 13.89 -4.56 2.09
N HIS A 12 14.43 -5.75 1.84
CA HIS A 12 14.80 -6.70 2.87
C HIS A 12 15.94 -7.58 2.35
N PRO A 13 16.94 -7.95 3.17
CA PRO A 13 18.10 -8.74 2.70
C PRO A 13 17.76 -10.09 2.05
N SER A 14 16.61 -10.69 2.39
CA SER A 14 16.15 -11.95 1.78
C SER A 14 15.41 -11.77 0.46
N LEU A 15 15.01 -10.55 0.10
CA LEU A 15 14.49 -10.25 -1.23
C LEU A 15 15.69 -10.15 -2.17
N GLY A 16 15.69 -10.91 -3.27
CA GLY A 16 16.70 -10.78 -4.34
C GLY A 16 16.62 -9.46 -5.13
N GLY A 17 15.95 -8.43 -4.61
CA GLY A 17 15.65 -7.14 -5.21
C GLY A 17 14.66 -6.34 -4.36
N THR A 18 14.20 -5.19 -4.87
CA THR A 18 13.25 -4.31 -4.18
C THR A 18 11.81 -4.71 -4.47
N GLY A 19 11.02 -4.95 -3.43
CA GLY A 19 9.56 -5.05 -3.52
C GLY A 19 8.94 -3.67 -3.70
N THR A 20 7.84 -3.56 -4.45
CA THR A 20 7.15 -2.28 -4.61
C THR A 20 5.64 -2.45 -4.49
N ASN A 21 5.01 -1.47 -3.85
CA ASN A 21 3.55 -1.29 -3.86
C ASN A 21 3.25 0.09 -4.46
N THR A 22 2.36 0.11 -5.45
CA THR A 22 1.96 1.36 -6.13
C THR A 22 0.59 1.79 -5.64
N PHE A 23 0.48 3.05 -5.22
CA PHE A 23 -0.77 3.68 -4.81
C PHE A 23 -1.13 4.79 -5.78
N HIS A 24 -2.43 5.03 -5.94
CA HIS A 24 -2.94 6.13 -6.73
C HIS A 24 -3.81 7.03 -5.87
N ALA A 25 -3.69 8.33 -6.07
CA ALA A 25 -4.47 9.35 -5.39
C ALA A 25 -5.15 10.25 -6.42
N ARG A 26 -6.38 10.69 -6.14
CA ARG A 26 -7.00 11.83 -6.82
C ARG A 26 -6.98 13.04 -5.89
N THR A 27 -6.70 14.21 -6.43
CA THR A 27 -6.83 15.50 -5.73
C THR A 27 -8.02 16.27 -6.25
N THR A 28 -8.56 17.18 -5.44
CA THR A 28 -9.65 18.09 -5.87
C THR A 28 -9.14 19.24 -6.71
N ASP A 29 -7.92 19.70 -6.45
CA ASP A 29 -7.29 20.79 -7.18
C ASP A 29 -6.42 20.27 -8.34
N GLU A 30 -6.33 21.07 -9.41
CA GLU A 30 -5.56 20.72 -10.62
C GLU A 30 -4.10 21.16 -10.58
N SER A 31 -3.75 22.14 -9.75
CA SER A 31 -2.38 22.66 -9.62
C SER A 31 -2.21 23.52 -8.36
N GLY A 32 -0.95 23.83 -8.03
CA GLY A 32 -0.59 24.78 -6.98
C GLY A 32 -0.31 24.14 -5.62
N PRO A 33 -0.06 24.97 -4.59
CA PRO A 33 0.40 24.50 -3.28
C PRO A 33 -0.59 23.58 -2.55
N PHE A 34 -1.90 23.69 -2.86
CA PHE A 34 -2.93 22.83 -2.30
C PHE A 34 -2.79 21.37 -2.73
N VAL A 35 -2.37 21.12 -3.98
CA VAL A 35 -2.11 19.77 -4.49
C VAL A 35 -0.97 19.12 -3.69
N SER A 36 0.14 19.83 -3.47
CA SER A 36 1.26 19.32 -2.67
C SER A 36 0.83 18.98 -1.24
N ALA A 37 0.04 19.84 -0.59
CA ALA A 37 -0.45 19.60 0.77
C ALA A 37 -1.37 18.36 0.85
N GLN A 38 -2.27 18.16 -0.13
CA GLN A 38 -3.12 16.97 -0.18
C GLN A 38 -2.30 15.69 -0.39
N LEU A 39 -1.33 15.74 -1.32
CA LEU A 39 -0.44 14.62 -1.62
C LEU A 39 0.49 14.27 -0.45
N ASP A 40 0.90 15.26 0.32
CA ASP A 40 1.65 15.09 1.57
C ASP A 40 0.78 14.38 2.63
N GLY A 41 -0.47 14.81 2.80
CA GLY A 41 -1.45 14.12 3.67
C GLY A 41 -1.71 12.66 3.27
N PHE A 42 -1.75 12.36 1.97
CA PHE A 42 -1.79 10.96 1.50
C PHE A 42 -0.48 10.22 1.81
N GLY A 43 0.67 10.89 1.68
CA GLY A 43 1.97 10.36 2.10
C GLY A 43 1.97 9.94 3.57
N ASP A 44 1.45 10.78 4.45
CA ASP A 44 1.32 10.52 5.89
C ASP A 44 0.32 9.41 6.22
N THR A 45 -0.79 9.35 5.48
CA THR A 45 -1.74 8.22 5.56
C THR A 45 -1.04 6.89 5.23
N LEU A 46 -0.28 6.86 4.14
CA LEU A 46 0.48 5.67 3.74
C LEU A 46 1.57 5.32 4.77
N LYS A 47 2.28 6.32 5.30
CA LYS A 47 3.27 6.14 6.37
C LYS A 47 2.64 5.51 7.61
N THR A 48 1.46 5.98 8.02
CA THR A 48 0.71 5.45 9.17
C THR A 48 0.27 4.00 8.93
N PHE A 49 -0.25 3.71 7.73
CA PHE A 49 -0.59 2.35 7.31
C PHE A 49 0.63 1.42 7.46
N TYR A 50 1.78 1.77 6.87
CA TYR A 50 2.98 0.94 6.98
C TYR A 50 3.57 0.89 8.39
N THR A 51 3.43 1.95 9.19
CA THR A 51 3.88 1.94 10.59
C THR A 51 3.07 0.97 11.44
N THR A 52 1.77 0.84 11.18
CA THR A 52 0.92 -0.14 11.89
C THR A 52 1.32 -1.58 11.55
N LEU A 53 1.82 -1.82 10.33
CA LEU A 53 2.31 -3.12 9.89
C LEU A 53 3.66 -3.53 10.52
N ASN A 54 4.28 -2.68 11.34
CA ASN A 54 5.58 -2.97 11.98
C ASN A 54 5.56 -4.24 12.83
N THR A 55 4.40 -4.63 13.37
CA THR A 55 4.27 -5.83 14.22
C THR A 55 4.22 -7.14 13.43
N VAL A 56 3.94 -7.09 12.12
CA VAL A 56 3.86 -8.27 11.24
C VAL A 56 5.05 -8.39 10.28
N GLN A 57 5.92 -7.39 10.25
CA GLN A 57 7.11 -7.32 9.40
C GLN A 57 8.39 -7.38 10.26
N PRO A 58 9.48 -8.00 9.77
CA PRO A 58 10.72 -8.16 10.53
C PRO A 58 11.42 -6.83 10.81
N ALA A 59 12.36 -6.76 11.77
CA ALA A 59 13.12 -5.52 12.01
C ALA A 59 14.01 -5.08 10.83
N ASN A 60 14.48 -6.03 10.02
CA ASN A 60 15.44 -5.77 8.95
C ASN A 60 14.81 -5.34 7.62
N ILE A 61 13.49 -5.12 7.59
CA ILE A 61 12.80 -4.61 6.41
C ILE A 61 12.78 -3.08 6.46
N SER A 62 13.07 -2.45 5.33
CA SER A 62 12.88 -1.01 5.13
C SER A 62 11.65 -0.82 4.27
N THR A 63 10.74 0.06 4.68
CA THR A 63 9.65 0.52 3.83
C THR A 63 9.77 2.03 3.68
N ALA A 64 9.91 2.51 2.46
CA ALA A 64 10.21 3.90 2.19
C ALA A 64 9.36 4.48 1.07
N PHE A 65 9.15 5.78 1.16
CA PHE A 65 8.58 6.61 0.12
C PHE A 65 9.59 7.71 -0.24
N ASN A 66 9.87 7.84 -1.53
CA ASN A 66 10.83 8.81 -2.04
C ASN A 66 10.26 10.23 -2.15
N GLY A 67 9.03 10.47 -1.71
CA GLY A 67 8.40 11.79 -1.76
C GLY A 67 7.88 12.18 -3.15
N GLU A 68 7.85 11.27 -4.12
CA GLU A 68 7.45 11.61 -5.49
C GLU A 68 6.05 11.10 -5.83
N TRP A 69 5.18 12.04 -6.19
CA TRP A 69 3.88 11.76 -6.80
C TRP A 69 3.93 12.10 -8.29
N ILE A 70 3.78 11.10 -9.13
CA ILE A 70 3.82 11.25 -10.59
C ILE A 70 2.38 11.38 -11.10
N ARG A 71 2.07 12.47 -11.79
CA ARG A 71 0.78 12.64 -12.47
C ARG A 71 0.67 11.67 -13.65
N ILE A 72 -0.46 10.99 -13.76
CA ILE A 72 -0.67 9.92 -14.75
C ILE A 72 -1.88 10.13 -15.67
N ASP A 73 -2.71 11.12 -15.39
CA ASP A 73 -3.82 11.52 -16.25
C ASP A 73 -3.41 12.49 -17.36
N ASP A 74 -2.17 12.98 -17.34
CA ASP A 74 -1.61 13.85 -18.37
C ASP A 74 -0.40 13.21 -19.07
N GLU A 75 -0.16 13.62 -20.32
CA GLU A 75 1.01 13.16 -21.09
C GLU A 75 2.32 13.79 -20.57
N SER A 76 2.22 14.82 -19.73
CA SER A 76 3.38 15.55 -19.22
C SER A 76 4.18 14.74 -18.19
N GLY A 77 3.53 13.82 -17.47
CA GLY A 77 4.18 13.02 -16.43
C GLY A 77 4.73 13.89 -15.30
N SER A 78 4.07 15.01 -15.02
CA SER A 78 4.54 15.97 -14.01
C SER A 78 4.75 15.32 -12.64
N VAL A 79 5.84 15.69 -11.97
CA VAL A 79 6.18 15.16 -10.64
C VAL A 79 5.93 16.24 -9.60
N VAL A 80 5.19 15.88 -8.57
CA VAL A 80 5.00 16.70 -7.37
C VAL A 80 5.79 16.08 -6.23
N ALA A 81 6.76 16.83 -5.71
CA ALA A 81 7.54 16.43 -4.55
C ALA A 81 6.81 16.76 -3.24
N VAL A 82 6.86 15.85 -2.29
CA VAL A 82 6.33 15.96 -0.92
C VAL A 82 7.35 15.35 0.07
N ASP A 83 7.03 15.30 1.35
CA ASP A 83 7.97 14.79 2.34
C ASP A 83 8.28 13.29 2.15
N THR A 84 9.56 12.98 2.17
CA THR A 84 10.04 11.59 2.14
C THR A 84 9.88 10.95 3.51
N TRP A 85 9.67 9.64 3.55
CA TRP A 85 9.69 8.92 4.82
C TRP A 85 10.24 7.51 4.67
N THR A 86 10.78 7.02 5.78
CA THR A 86 11.15 5.61 5.96
C THR A 86 10.53 5.14 7.27
N VAL A 87 9.88 3.99 7.25
CA VAL A 87 9.31 3.39 8.45
C VAL A 87 10.35 2.43 9.04
N ALA A 88 10.90 2.79 10.20
CA ALA A 88 11.73 1.89 10.99
C ALA A 88 10.87 0.75 11.56
N LYS A 89 11.39 -0.47 11.53
CA LYS A 89 10.66 -1.69 11.89
C LYS A 89 11.27 -2.32 13.13
N SER A 90 10.43 -2.94 13.95
CA SER A 90 10.80 -3.45 15.29
C SER A 90 10.48 -4.93 15.49
N GLY A 91 10.17 -5.67 14.42
CA GLY A 91 9.85 -7.10 14.51
C GLY A 91 11.05 -7.98 14.85
N THR A 92 10.83 -9.28 15.03
CA THR A 92 11.91 -10.26 15.19
C THR A 92 12.71 -10.40 13.88
N SER A 93 13.93 -10.92 13.96
CA SER A 93 14.80 -11.11 12.78
C SER A 93 14.43 -12.34 11.95
N GLN A 94 13.67 -13.28 12.52
CA GLN A 94 13.24 -14.48 11.79
C GLN A 94 12.08 -14.13 10.86
N THR A 95 12.15 -14.64 9.63
CA THR A 95 11.21 -14.30 8.56
C THR A 95 10.74 -15.55 7.86
N LEU A 96 9.47 -15.53 7.46
CA LEU A 96 8.97 -16.49 6.49
C LEU A 96 9.65 -16.25 5.13
N PRO A 97 9.73 -17.28 4.26
CA PRO A 97 10.18 -17.11 2.90
C PRO A 97 9.47 -15.92 2.22
N PRO A 98 10.18 -15.08 1.44
CA PRO A 98 9.58 -13.90 0.82
C PRO A 98 8.39 -14.17 -0.11
N ALA A 99 8.23 -15.41 -0.55
CA ALA A 99 7.07 -15.85 -1.31
C ALA A 99 5.76 -15.81 -0.51
N ASN A 100 5.82 -15.76 0.83
CA ASN A 100 4.66 -15.71 1.72
C ASN A 100 4.29 -14.26 2.02
N CYS A 101 3.26 -13.77 1.34
CA CYS A 101 2.72 -12.43 1.57
C CYS A 101 1.30 -12.47 2.10
N ILE A 102 0.96 -11.58 3.04
CA ILE A 102 -0.43 -11.27 3.36
C ILE A 102 -0.93 -10.28 2.31
N VAL A 103 -2.11 -10.53 1.72
CA VAL A 103 -2.63 -9.68 0.64
C VAL A 103 -3.84 -8.90 1.11
N VAL A 104 -3.76 -7.58 0.98
CA VAL A 104 -4.90 -6.68 1.11
C VAL A 104 -5.51 -6.50 -0.27
N SER A 105 -6.75 -6.95 -0.45
CA SER A 105 -7.54 -6.66 -1.64
C SER A 105 -8.41 -5.44 -1.39
N TRP A 106 -8.12 -4.35 -2.09
CA TRP A 106 -8.87 -3.10 -2.04
C TRP A 106 -10.09 -3.18 -2.94
N LYS A 107 -11.25 -2.78 -2.41
CA LYS A 107 -12.53 -2.78 -3.11
C LYS A 107 -12.99 -1.35 -3.32
N THR A 108 -13.60 -1.14 -4.47
CA THR A 108 -14.20 0.14 -4.84
C THR A 108 -15.73 -0.01 -4.90
N ALA A 109 -16.46 1.11 -4.99
CA ALA A 109 -17.92 1.08 -5.09
C ALA A 109 -18.39 0.22 -6.27
N ALA A 110 -17.65 0.23 -7.37
CA ALA A 110 -17.83 -0.70 -8.48
C ALA A 110 -17.17 -2.04 -8.13
N ARG A 111 -17.99 -3.03 -7.73
CA ARG A 111 -17.55 -4.41 -7.41
C ARG A 111 -17.16 -5.23 -8.65
N THR A 112 -16.52 -4.62 -9.64
CA THR A 112 -16.03 -5.29 -10.85
C THR A 112 -14.63 -5.83 -10.64
N ARG A 113 -14.21 -6.81 -11.45
CA ARG A 113 -12.83 -7.33 -11.42
C ARG A 113 -11.76 -6.26 -11.71
N SER A 114 -12.10 -5.26 -12.52
CA SER A 114 -11.23 -4.12 -12.85
C SER A 114 -11.22 -3.03 -11.78
N GLY A 115 -12.15 -3.07 -10.83
CA GLY A 115 -12.23 -2.15 -9.69
C GLY A 115 -11.59 -2.70 -8.41
N MET A 116 -10.67 -3.66 -8.54
CA MET A 116 -9.98 -4.29 -7.41
C MET A 116 -8.48 -4.04 -7.47
N GLY A 117 -7.93 -3.45 -6.41
CA GLY A 117 -6.51 -3.28 -6.19
C GLY A 117 -5.96 -4.35 -5.26
N ARG A 118 -4.65 -4.57 -5.27
CA ARG A 118 -3.97 -5.45 -4.31
C ARG A 118 -2.69 -4.82 -3.81
N THR A 119 -2.47 -4.94 -2.51
CA THR A 119 -1.18 -4.63 -1.86
C THR A 119 -0.67 -5.91 -1.23
N PHE A 120 0.59 -6.24 -1.53
CA PHE A 120 1.26 -7.41 -0.97
C PHE A 120 2.10 -6.96 0.22
N ILE A 121 1.85 -7.56 1.38
CA ILE A 121 2.55 -7.28 2.62
C ILE A 121 3.52 -8.44 2.86
N GLY A 122 4.81 -8.14 2.79
CA GLY A 122 5.89 -9.08 3.07
C GLY A 122 7.26 -8.39 2.98
N PRO A 123 8.35 -9.05 3.39
CA PRO A 123 8.38 -10.31 4.14
C PRO A 123 7.66 -10.23 5.49
N ILE A 124 7.24 -11.39 6.01
CA ILE A 124 6.43 -11.52 7.23
C ILE A 124 7.27 -12.21 8.32
N VAL A 125 7.11 -11.80 9.58
CA VAL A 125 7.74 -12.48 10.73
C VAL A 125 7.18 -13.89 10.90
N ASP A 126 7.99 -14.83 11.37
CA ASP A 126 7.57 -16.21 11.62
C ASP A 126 6.44 -16.32 12.66
N ASP A 127 6.47 -15.50 13.71
CA ASP A 127 5.41 -15.42 14.74
C ASP A 127 4.04 -14.94 14.20
N ALA A 128 4.01 -14.40 12.99
CA ALA A 128 2.77 -14.05 12.31
C ALA A 128 2.14 -15.25 11.58
N MET A 129 2.74 -16.44 11.66
CA MET A 129 2.17 -17.71 11.22
C MET A 129 1.59 -18.48 12.42
N ASP A 130 0.43 -19.07 12.25
CA ASP A 130 -0.15 -20.00 13.23
C ASP A 130 0.37 -21.43 13.06
N SER A 131 -0.08 -22.34 13.94
CA SER A 131 0.29 -23.76 13.89
C SER A 131 -0.25 -24.51 12.67
N MET A 132 -1.18 -23.92 11.91
CA MET A 132 -1.74 -24.49 10.68
C MET A 132 -1.00 -24.02 9.42
N GLY A 133 0.01 -23.16 9.57
CA GLY A 133 0.76 -22.59 8.45
C GLY A 133 0.04 -21.44 7.75
N THR A 134 -0.96 -20.83 8.39
CA THR A 134 -1.70 -19.66 7.91
C THR A 134 -1.34 -18.39 8.69
N PRO A 135 -1.66 -17.18 8.18
CA PRO A 135 -1.51 -15.96 8.96
C PRO A 135 -2.25 -16.04 10.29
N SER A 136 -1.58 -15.71 11.39
CA SER A 136 -2.17 -15.77 12.72
C SER A 136 -3.34 -14.78 12.88
N PRO A 137 -4.32 -15.07 13.76
CA PRO A 137 -5.44 -14.15 14.01
C PRO A 137 -4.98 -12.73 14.40
N THR A 138 -3.90 -12.62 15.17
CA THR A 138 -3.28 -11.33 15.55
C THR A 138 -2.75 -10.59 14.32
N ALA A 139 -1.99 -11.27 13.45
CA ALA A 139 -1.48 -10.66 12.23
C ALA A 139 -2.60 -10.20 11.29
N LEU A 140 -3.63 -11.04 11.10
CA LEU A 140 -4.81 -10.69 10.32
C LEU A 140 -5.56 -9.49 10.91
N SER A 141 -5.70 -9.43 12.24
CA SER A 141 -6.33 -8.31 12.93
C SER A 141 -5.55 -7.02 12.71
N THR A 142 -4.21 -7.05 12.83
CA THR A 142 -3.34 -5.90 12.56
C THR A 142 -3.51 -5.39 11.13
N VAL A 143 -3.41 -6.28 10.14
CA VAL A 143 -3.50 -5.89 8.72
C VAL A 143 -4.90 -5.37 8.37
N ARG A 144 -5.96 -5.99 8.91
CA ARG A 144 -7.35 -5.51 8.74
C ARG A 144 -7.57 -4.15 9.38
N GLY A 145 -7.04 -3.95 10.59
CA GLY A 145 -7.09 -2.67 11.30
C GLY A 145 -6.37 -1.56 10.53
N ALA A 146 -5.16 -1.81 10.04
CA ALA A 146 -4.41 -0.87 9.22
C ALA A 146 -5.16 -0.51 7.93
N ALA A 147 -5.72 -1.50 7.24
CA ALA A 147 -6.50 -1.26 6.02
C ALA A 147 -7.79 -0.46 6.27
N ALA A 148 -8.50 -0.74 7.37
CA ALA A 148 -9.67 0.02 7.77
C ALA A 148 -9.31 1.47 8.12
N ALA A 149 -8.21 1.68 8.84
CA ALA A 149 -7.72 3.02 9.18
C ALA A 149 -7.36 3.83 7.93
N LEU A 150 -6.65 3.24 6.96
CA LEU A 150 -6.31 3.89 5.69
C LEU A 150 -7.55 4.31 4.89
N ILE A 151 -8.61 3.50 4.91
CA ILE A 151 -9.88 3.85 4.25
C ILE A 151 -10.60 4.96 5.03
N GLY A 152 -10.57 4.92 6.36
CA GLY A 152 -11.19 5.92 7.21
C GLY A 152 -10.51 7.29 7.17
N SER A 153 -9.22 7.37 6.82
CA SER A 153 -8.47 8.63 6.73
C SER A 153 -8.53 9.29 5.34
N GLN A 154 -9.29 8.73 4.39
CA GLN A 154 -9.35 9.29 3.02
C GLN A 154 -10.01 10.66 2.95
N ASP A 155 -10.87 11.01 3.91
CA ASP A 155 -11.55 12.30 3.96
C ASP A 155 -10.67 13.43 4.53
N GLU A 156 -9.51 13.11 5.13
CA GLU A 156 -8.63 14.11 5.74
C GLU A 156 -7.98 15.07 4.71
N PRO A 157 -7.53 14.62 3.52
CA PRO A 157 -6.92 15.48 2.51
C PRO A 157 -7.96 16.15 1.61
N ALA A 158 -8.79 17.05 2.18
CA ALA A 158 -9.62 18.02 1.46
C ALA A 158 -10.38 17.45 0.23
N ASP A 159 -11.17 16.40 0.46
CA ASP A 159 -12.04 15.70 -0.52
C ASP A 159 -11.31 14.92 -1.65
N GLY A 160 -9.99 14.75 -1.54
CA GLY A 160 -9.24 13.78 -2.34
C GLY A 160 -9.52 12.33 -1.93
N ALA A 161 -8.93 11.35 -2.63
CA ALA A 161 -9.02 9.94 -2.20
C ALA A 161 -7.89 9.07 -2.75
N LEU A 162 -7.53 8.02 -2.02
CA LEU A 162 -6.72 6.90 -2.54
C LEU A 162 -7.63 5.87 -3.24
N GLY A 163 -7.18 5.32 -4.35
CA GLY A 163 -8.03 4.43 -5.14
C GLY A 163 -7.33 3.51 -6.13
N VAL A 164 -8.17 2.74 -6.84
CA VAL A 164 -7.77 1.89 -7.95
C VAL A 164 -7.88 2.69 -9.23
N TRP A 165 -6.73 2.95 -9.87
CA TRP A 165 -6.68 3.56 -11.20
C TRP A 165 -7.04 2.56 -12.29
N SER A 166 -7.89 2.97 -13.23
CA SER A 166 -8.26 2.19 -14.40
C SER A 166 -7.85 2.94 -15.67
N PRO A 167 -6.74 2.55 -16.32
CA PRO A 167 -6.27 3.20 -17.55
C PRO A 167 -7.30 3.16 -18.68
N THR A 168 -8.07 2.08 -18.78
CA THR A 168 -9.09 1.92 -19.83
C THR A 168 -10.24 2.91 -19.71
N GLY A 169 -10.62 3.27 -18.48
CA GLY A 169 -11.72 4.21 -18.23
C GLY A 169 -11.23 5.62 -17.87
N SER A 170 -9.91 5.85 -17.86
CA SER A 170 -9.26 7.06 -17.32
C SER A 170 -9.91 7.55 -16.03
N VAL A 171 -10.22 6.61 -15.12
CA VAL A 171 -10.97 6.89 -13.89
C VAL A 171 -10.30 6.23 -12.70
N LEU A 172 -10.14 7.01 -11.62
CA LEU A 172 -9.78 6.50 -10.31
C LEU A 172 -11.06 6.17 -9.55
N ARG A 173 -11.08 4.99 -8.93
CA ARG A 173 -12.19 4.53 -8.09
C ARG A 173 -11.70 4.40 -6.66
N ASP A 174 -12.33 5.13 -5.77
CA ASP A 174 -11.90 5.25 -4.37
C ASP A 174 -11.97 3.91 -3.63
N PHE A 175 -11.07 3.72 -2.67
CA PHE A 175 -11.17 2.57 -1.77
C PHE A 175 -12.36 2.76 -0.84
N THR A 176 -13.28 1.80 -0.84
CA THR A 176 -14.51 1.84 -0.02
C THR A 176 -14.56 0.69 0.97
N ALA A 177 -13.78 -0.36 0.73
CA ALA A 177 -13.63 -1.50 1.62
C ALA A 177 -12.31 -2.22 1.33
N ALA A 178 -11.87 -3.05 2.26
CA ALA A 178 -10.75 -3.97 2.06
C ALA A 178 -11.13 -5.38 2.52
N THR A 179 -10.49 -6.38 1.94
CA THR A 179 -10.50 -7.76 2.46
C THR A 179 -9.09 -8.30 2.52
N VAL A 180 -8.78 -8.98 3.62
CA VAL A 180 -7.49 -9.62 3.85
C VAL A 180 -7.69 -11.13 3.86
N SER A 181 -6.98 -11.84 2.98
CA SER A 181 -7.05 -13.30 2.90
C SER A 181 -6.48 -13.93 4.17
N ASP A 182 -7.09 -15.01 4.62
CA ASP A 182 -6.62 -15.88 5.71
C ASP A 182 -5.56 -16.91 5.24
N GLN A 183 -5.01 -16.71 4.05
CA GLN A 183 -3.99 -17.55 3.45
C GLN A 183 -2.88 -16.64 2.92
N PHE A 184 -1.65 -17.11 3.03
CA PHE A 184 -0.54 -16.45 2.35
C PHE A 184 -0.74 -16.57 0.84
N ALA A 185 -0.55 -15.47 0.13
CA ALA A 185 -0.40 -15.54 -1.32
C ALA A 185 1.01 -16.02 -1.62
N VAL A 186 1.12 -17.18 -2.27
CA VAL A 186 2.40 -17.69 -2.74
C VAL A 186 2.72 -17.06 -4.09
N LEU A 187 3.67 -16.13 -4.09
CA LEU A 187 4.17 -15.47 -5.29
C LEU A 187 5.19 -16.37 -6.01
N ARG A 188 4.71 -17.45 -6.62
CA ARG A 188 5.53 -18.30 -7.49
C ARG A 188 5.37 -17.89 -8.95
N SER A 189 6.46 -17.97 -9.70
CA SER A 189 6.40 -17.94 -11.15
C SER A 189 5.45 -19.04 -11.63
N ARG A 190 4.58 -18.76 -12.60
CA ARG A 190 3.74 -19.79 -13.23
C ARG A 190 4.53 -20.68 -14.20
N ARG A 191 5.83 -20.42 -14.36
CA ARG A 191 6.71 -21.14 -15.28
C ARG A 191 7.60 -22.18 -14.60
N ASP A 192 7.50 -22.31 -13.28
CA ASP A 192 8.07 -23.43 -12.51
C ASP A 192 7.01 -24.54 -12.38
#